data_AF-A0A933KV95-F1
#
_entry.id   AF-A0A933KV95-F1
#
_cell.length_a   1.000
_cell.length_b   1.000
_cell.length_c   1.000
_cell.angle_alpha   90.00
_cell.angle_beta   90.00
_cell.angle_gamma   90.00
#
_symmetry.space_group_name_H-M   'P 1'
#
loop_
_entity.id
_entity.type
_entity.pdbx_description
1 polymer ?
#
loop_
_entity_poly.entity_id
_entity_poly.type
_entity_poly.pdbx_seq_one_letter_code
_entity_poly.pdbx_strand_id
1 'polypeptide(L)'
;MRKTTALLVALLLLGAPASRAQRPASSPTRSHVEFLASDRLEGREAGSPGERLAADYLTAQLARIGARPLPGRADMFMPFEFTAGSRDGGSTVTVTAGAAPARAFSAPRDVRALSFSDDTDLSGPVVFAGYGLVVPESQNVGYDSYAALDVKDKIVVVLRYFPEDADQKLRAVLARYSDLRYKAMAARQRGARALLVVTGPRSPNAGELVPMSFDTALAGSGIPAASVTGAVADALFAAGVGSQRDPTSQRSPDGPPSRTLRDVQQELDSGNPHVAGFDLPGITLALRTSVVRERHTGRNVLAYLPGSAPVATDRPWVVIGAHYDHLGHGDKGTSLASKEEAGGIHHGADDNASGAAAVLAVAETLARSTGPRRRHIAIAFWSAEEIGLIGSNAFVTNPPMPIDRLAAYLNFDMVGRMQDNRLIVQATGTSPIWARLLERANVAAGFDLAVQPDPYQPSDVASFNQAGVPSVMFFTGSHPDYHKPSDTADKINYDDLDRVASLAASLVGSVANLAEAPPFTKVDQPVSRGSMAGVRVTTGTIPDYATEVKGLLLSGVIGGGPAEQAGLMKGDVIVEIAGQTIANIYDYTYALELLRVNQPVTVVYTRGGQRRETQLTPGARR
;
A
#
# COMPACT_ATOMS: atom_id res chain seq x y z
N MET A 1 -64.73 35.72 79.09
CA MET A 1 -65.12 34.41 78.51
C MET A 1 -65.46 34.59 77.05
N ARG A 2 -64.63 34.08 76.13
CA ARG A 2 -65.02 33.61 74.79
C ARG A 2 -63.79 32.90 74.21
N LYS A 3 -63.99 31.62 73.91
CA LYS A 3 -63.01 30.68 73.35
C LYS A 3 -62.93 30.91 71.83
N THR A 4 -61.73 30.91 71.27
CA THR A 4 -61.50 30.68 69.85
C THR A 4 -60.36 29.69 69.69
N THR A 5 -60.70 28.57 69.08
CA THR A 5 -59.88 27.40 68.76
C THR A 5 -58.99 27.72 67.56
N ALA A 6 -57.69 27.50 67.65
CA ALA A 6 -56.78 27.53 66.50
C ALA A 6 -56.20 26.13 66.28
N LEU A 7 -56.45 25.60 65.09
CA LEU A 7 -56.04 24.28 64.60
C LEU A 7 -54.59 24.38 64.08
N LEU A 8 -53.65 23.64 64.66
CA LEU A 8 -52.29 23.50 64.14
C LEU A 8 -52.26 22.35 63.13
N VAL A 9 -51.98 22.66 61.86
CA VAL A 9 -51.69 21.65 60.81
C VAL A 9 -50.19 21.40 60.81
N ALA A 10 -49.78 20.19 61.18
CA ALA A 10 -48.40 19.72 61.06
C ALA A 10 -48.15 19.24 59.62
N LEU A 11 -47.27 19.92 58.89
CA LEU A 11 -46.84 19.53 57.55
C LEU A 11 -45.70 18.50 57.67
N LEU A 12 -46.00 17.22 57.40
CA LEU A 12 -45.00 16.16 57.24
C LEU A 12 -44.31 16.30 55.88
N LEU A 13 -43.06 16.78 55.87
CA LEU A 13 -42.18 16.75 54.70
C LEU A 13 -41.60 15.33 54.54
N LEU A 14 -42.19 14.54 53.64
CA LEU A 14 -41.61 13.31 53.12
C LEU A 14 -40.40 13.67 52.23
N GLY A 15 -39.19 13.38 52.70
CA GLY A 15 -37.97 13.50 51.91
C GLY A 15 -37.96 12.49 50.76
N ALA A 16 -37.96 12.98 49.53
CA ALA A 16 -37.72 12.15 48.35
C ALA A 16 -36.28 11.59 48.39
N PRO A 17 -36.03 10.33 47.96
CA PRO A 17 -34.69 9.80 47.90
C PRO A 17 -33.90 10.59 46.85
N ALA A 18 -32.74 11.11 47.25
CA ALA A 18 -31.82 11.74 46.33
C ALA A 18 -31.42 10.75 45.24
N SER A 19 -31.80 11.06 44.00
CA SER A 19 -31.29 10.37 42.81
C SER A 19 -29.77 10.47 42.83
N ARG A 20 -29.11 9.33 43.00
CA ARG A 20 -27.65 9.22 42.87
C ARG A 20 -27.35 9.49 41.40
N ALA A 21 -26.94 10.71 41.08
CA ALA A 21 -26.48 11.06 39.74
C ALA A 21 -25.45 10.01 39.29
N GLN A 22 -25.81 9.21 38.28
CA GLN A 22 -24.87 8.31 37.62
C GLN A 22 -23.74 9.18 37.10
N ARG A 23 -22.51 8.94 37.61
CA ARG A 23 -21.31 9.43 36.93
C ARG A 23 -21.43 8.98 35.46
N PRO A 24 -21.22 9.86 34.48
CA PRO A 24 -21.16 9.42 33.09
C PRO A 24 -20.15 8.28 33.02
N ALA A 25 -20.56 7.16 32.42
CA ALA A 25 -19.68 6.01 32.26
C ALA A 25 -18.44 6.49 31.49
N SER A 26 -17.24 6.23 32.03
CA SER A 26 -16.01 6.53 31.32
C SER A 26 -15.97 5.68 30.04
N SER A 27 -15.79 6.33 28.89
CA SER A 27 -15.63 5.63 27.61
C SER A 27 -14.55 4.54 27.72
N PRO A 28 -14.86 3.26 27.43
CA PRO A 28 -13.88 2.18 27.46
C PRO A 28 -12.78 2.36 26.41
N THR A 29 -13.05 3.06 25.31
CA THR A 29 -12.07 3.22 24.22
C THR A 29 -11.16 4.44 24.37
N ARG A 30 -11.63 5.51 25.04
CA ARG A 30 -10.90 6.78 25.11
C ARG A 30 -9.46 6.67 25.59
N SER A 31 -9.24 6.01 26.73
CA SER A 31 -7.89 5.90 27.28
C SER A 31 -6.93 5.07 26.42
N HIS A 32 -7.48 4.18 25.58
CA HIS A 32 -6.70 3.41 24.62
C HIS A 32 -6.26 4.27 23.44
N VAL A 33 -7.20 5.02 22.85
CA VAL A 33 -6.90 5.96 21.76
C VAL A 33 -5.91 7.03 22.21
N GLU A 34 -6.14 7.68 23.35
CA GLU A 34 -5.27 8.74 23.87
C GLU A 34 -3.84 8.25 24.10
N PHE A 35 -3.66 7.02 24.58
CA PHE A 35 -2.32 6.45 24.75
C PHE A 35 -1.69 6.12 23.40
N LEU A 36 -2.41 5.37 22.56
CA LEU A 36 -1.89 4.88 21.28
C LEU A 36 -1.52 6.04 20.37
N ALA A 37 -2.33 7.10 20.33
CA ALA A 37 -2.13 8.30 19.52
C ALA A 37 -1.34 9.42 20.23
N SER A 38 -0.62 9.12 21.32
CA SER A 38 0.19 10.14 22.01
C SER A 38 1.55 10.36 21.35
N ASP A 39 2.10 11.58 21.52
CA ASP A 39 3.44 11.96 21.05
C ASP A 39 4.53 10.98 21.49
N ARG A 40 4.35 10.34 22.67
CA ARG A 40 5.28 9.34 23.21
C ARG A 40 5.53 8.17 22.26
N LEU A 41 4.55 7.85 21.42
CA LEU A 41 4.62 6.74 20.48
C LEU A 41 5.10 7.19 19.09
N GLU A 42 5.42 8.48 18.88
CA GLU A 42 6.07 9.00 17.67
C GLU A 42 5.43 8.49 16.37
N GLY A 43 4.09 8.35 16.37
CA GLY A 43 3.30 7.88 15.22
C GLY A 43 3.43 6.40 14.86
N ARG A 44 4.04 5.58 15.72
CA ARG A 44 4.02 4.10 15.65
C ARG A 44 4.43 3.52 14.29
N GLU A 45 5.43 4.09 13.62
CA GLU A 45 5.96 3.51 12.37
C GLU A 45 6.38 2.05 12.59
N ALA A 46 6.08 1.17 11.63
CA ALA A 46 6.47 -0.23 11.70
C ALA A 46 7.98 -0.40 12.03
N GLY A 47 8.29 -1.23 13.01
CA GLY A 47 9.65 -1.47 13.52
C GLY A 47 10.25 -0.34 14.37
N SER A 48 9.55 0.78 14.57
CA SER A 48 10.02 1.92 15.39
C SER A 48 9.99 1.62 16.90
N PRO A 49 10.74 2.38 17.73
CA PRO A 49 10.56 2.34 19.19
C PRO A 49 9.11 2.60 19.63
N GLY A 50 8.42 3.52 18.96
CA GLY A 50 7.03 3.87 19.24
C GLY A 50 6.06 2.72 19.04
N GLU A 51 6.20 1.97 17.94
CA GLU A 51 5.40 0.75 17.70
C GLU A 51 5.69 -0.32 18.76
N ARG A 52 6.94 -0.47 19.23
CA ARG A 52 7.26 -1.41 20.33
C ARG A 52 6.52 -1.06 21.61
N LEU A 53 6.48 0.23 21.96
CA LEU A 53 5.74 0.72 23.13
C LEU A 53 4.23 0.47 22.97
N ALA A 54 3.68 0.64 21.77
CA ALA A 54 2.30 0.30 21.48
C ALA A 54 2.03 -1.20 21.70
N ALA A 55 2.89 -2.07 21.18
CA ALA A 55 2.75 -3.51 21.31
C ALA A 55 2.85 -3.99 22.76
N ASP A 56 3.75 -3.40 23.55
CA ASP A 56 3.87 -3.68 24.99
C ASP A 56 2.62 -3.24 25.75
N TYR A 57 2.06 -2.06 25.40
CA TYR A 57 0.80 -1.58 25.96
C TYR A 57 -0.36 -2.53 25.64
N LEU A 58 -0.53 -2.92 24.37
CA LEU A 58 -1.58 -3.83 23.93
C LEU A 58 -1.49 -5.18 24.66
N THR A 59 -0.29 -5.74 24.76
CA THR A 59 -0.02 -6.98 25.52
C THR A 59 -0.41 -6.84 26.98
N ALA A 60 -0.12 -5.70 27.61
CA ALA A 60 -0.51 -5.44 28.99
C ALA A 60 -2.02 -5.31 29.18
N GLN A 61 -2.75 -4.66 28.25
CA GLN A 61 -4.22 -4.59 28.30
C GLN A 61 -4.86 -5.97 28.10
N LEU A 62 -4.34 -6.77 27.16
CA LEU A 62 -4.78 -8.13 26.91
C LEU A 62 -4.58 -9.05 28.13
N ALA A 63 -3.43 -8.94 28.80
CA ALA A 63 -3.16 -9.70 30.02
C ALA A 63 -4.13 -9.34 31.16
N ARG A 64 -4.50 -8.07 31.30
CA ARG A 64 -5.46 -7.60 32.33
C ARG A 64 -6.85 -8.21 32.18
N ILE A 65 -7.27 -8.50 30.95
CA ILE A 65 -8.56 -9.16 30.67
C ILE A 65 -8.46 -10.69 30.65
N GLY A 66 -7.30 -11.26 31.02
CA GLY A 66 -7.07 -12.69 31.10
C GLY A 66 -6.84 -13.38 29.76
N ALA A 67 -6.56 -12.62 28.69
CA ALA A 67 -6.16 -13.19 27.41
C ALA A 67 -4.77 -13.83 27.52
N ARG A 68 -4.54 -14.87 26.71
CA ARG A 68 -3.33 -15.70 26.74
C ARG A 68 -2.63 -15.70 25.38
N PRO A 69 -1.31 -15.94 25.32
CA PRO A 69 -0.64 -16.28 24.05
C PRO A 69 -1.37 -17.39 23.30
N LEU A 70 -1.40 -17.36 21.97
CA LEU A 70 -2.00 -18.46 21.18
C LEU A 70 -1.40 -19.82 21.57
N PRO A 71 -2.18 -20.93 21.50
CA PRO A 71 -1.67 -22.26 21.86
C PRO A 71 -0.36 -22.60 21.15
N GLY A 72 0.62 -23.10 21.90
CA GLY A 72 1.95 -23.45 21.38
C GLY A 72 2.94 -22.28 21.28
N ARG A 73 2.53 -21.03 21.59
CA ARG A 73 3.44 -19.88 21.66
C ARG A 73 3.88 -19.58 23.09
N ALA A 74 5.10 -19.07 23.23
CA ALA A 74 5.65 -18.62 24.50
C ALA A 74 5.10 -17.26 24.93
N ASP A 75 4.86 -16.37 23.98
CA ASP A 75 4.40 -15.00 24.19
C ASP A 75 3.37 -14.57 23.13
N MET A 76 2.88 -13.33 23.27
CA MET A 76 1.89 -12.74 22.37
C MET A 76 2.52 -12.15 21.10
N PHE A 77 3.84 -12.24 20.88
CA PHE A 77 4.46 -11.59 19.73
C PHE A 77 4.66 -12.56 18.59
N MET A 78 4.25 -12.19 17.37
CA MET A 78 4.58 -12.88 16.13
C MET A 78 5.48 -11.99 15.27
N PRO A 79 6.81 -12.18 15.31
CA PRO A 79 7.72 -11.37 14.51
C PRO A 79 7.67 -11.77 13.04
N PHE A 80 7.94 -10.81 12.18
CA PHE A 80 8.16 -11.01 10.75
C PHE A 80 9.17 -9.99 10.22
N GLU A 81 9.85 -10.32 9.13
CA GLU A 81 10.84 -9.45 8.50
C GLU A 81 10.22 -8.69 7.33
N PHE A 82 10.45 -7.39 7.28
CA PHE A 82 10.02 -6.54 6.17
C PHE A 82 11.14 -5.60 5.73
N THR A 83 11.04 -5.08 4.51
CA THR A 83 11.97 -4.04 4.04
C THR A 83 11.44 -2.70 4.54
N ALA A 84 12.23 -1.94 5.30
CA ALA A 84 11.84 -0.65 5.89
C ALA A 84 12.43 0.57 5.18
N GLY A 85 13.34 0.33 4.23
CA GLY A 85 14.07 1.37 3.53
C GLY A 85 15.00 0.80 2.47
N SER A 86 15.55 1.70 1.67
CA SER A 86 16.68 1.38 0.80
C SER A 86 17.65 2.54 0.79
N ARG A 87 18.95 2.22 0.74
CA ARG A 87 20.00 3.22 0.58
C ARG A 87 21.04 2.74 -0.42
N ASP A 88 21.80 3.69 -0.93
CA ASP A 88 22.88 3.40 -1.85
C ASP A 88 24.06 2.76 -1.10
N GLY A 89 24.57 1.66 -1.66
CA GLY A 89 25.68 0.88 -1.11
C GLY A 89 27.06 1.33 -1.60
N GLY A 90 27.15 2.47 -2.31
CA GLY A 90 28.38 2.93 -2.95
C GLY A 90 28.36 2.68 -4.46
N SER A 91 27.31 3.15 -5.14
CA SER A 91 27.23 3.15 -6.59
C SER A 91 28.29 4.06 -7.19
N THR A 92 28.78 3.71 -8.38
CA THR A 92 29.81 4.49 -9.08
C THR A 92 29.52 4.58 -10.56
N VAL A 93 29.93 5.68 -11.18
CA VAL A 93 29.86 5.85 -12.64
C VAL A 93 31.20 6.35 -13.15
N THR A 94 31.71 5.73 -14.21
CA THR A 94 32.92 6.17 -14.90
C THR A 94 32.60 6.43 -16.36
N VAL A 95 32.91 7.64 -16.83
CA VAL A 95 32.70 8.06 -18.22
C VAL A 95 34.04 8.06 -18.95
N THR A 96 34.13 7.30 -20.05
CA THR A 96 35.30 7.26 -20.93
C THR A 96 34.91 7.76 -22.31
N ALA A 97 35.69 8.69 -22.86
CA ALA A 97 35.42 9.32 -24.14
C ALA A 97 36.61 9.16 -25.10
N GLY A 98 36.53 8.19 -26.01
CA GLY A 98 37.64 7.84 -26.90
C GLY A 98 38.93 7.56 -26.12
N ALA A 99 40.00 8.28 -26.44
CA ALA A 99 41.30 8.17 -25.77
C ALA A 99 41.49 9.14 -24.58
N ALA A 100 40.48 9.94 -24.23
CA ALA A 100 40.58 10.86 -23.10
C ALA A 100 40.63 10.11 -21.76
N PRO A 101 41.28 10.67 -20.72
CA PRO A 101 41.28 10.07 -19.39
C PRO A 101 39.86 9.83 -18.87
N ALA A 102 39.62 8.65 -18.30
CA ALA A 102 38.34 8.30 -17.72
C ALA A 102 37.99 9.22 -16.55
N ARG A 103 36.75 9.70 -16.52
CA ARG A 103 36.22 10.54 -15.43
C ARG A 103 35.38 9.67 -14.50
N ALA A 104 35.89 9.41 -13.31
CA ALA A 104 35.22 8.60 -12.29
C ALA A 104 34.42 9.49 -11.31
N PHE A 105 33.22 9.03 -10.97
CA PHE A 105 32.32 9.64 -10.01
C PHE A 105 31.84 8.56 -9.05
N SER A 106 32.16 8.73 -7.76
CA SER A 106 31.89 7.73 -6.73
C SER A 106 31.42 8.34 -5.41
N ALA A 107 31.25 9.66 -5.34
CA ALA A 107 30.70 10.28 -4.15
C ALA A 107 29.17 10.07 -4.12
N PRO A 108 28.55 9.90 -2.94
CA PRO A 108 27.08 9.77 -2.80
C PRO A 108 26.26 10.95 -3.33
N ARG A 109 26.94 12.06 -3.63
CA ARG A 109 26.38 13.26 -4.25
C ARG A 109 26.41 13.23 -5.78
N ASP A 110 27.21 12.36 -6.41
CA ASP A 110 27.41 12.37 -7.87
C ASP A 110 26.51 11.35 -8.58
N VAL A 111 26.33 10.17 -7.95
CA VAL A 111 25.56 9.04 -8.47
C VAL A 111 24.87 8.33 -7.31
N ARG A 112 23.68 7.80 -7.58
CA ARG A 112 22.89 7.01 -6.63
C ARG A 112 22.05 5.98 -7.37
N ALA A 113 22.08 4.73 -6.96
CA ALA A 113 21.14 3.74 -7.47
C ALA A 113 19.70 4.17 -7.15
N LEU A 114 18.78 3.90 -8.08
CA LEU A 114 17.35 4.02 -7.76
C LEU A 114 16.95 2.88 -6.82
N SER A 115 15.97 3.10 -5.95
CA SER A 115 15.51 2.14 -4.92
C SER A 115 15.17 0.76 -5.48
N PHE A 116 14.70 0.71 -6.73
CA PHE A 116 14.34 -0.50 -7.45
C PHE A 116 15.45 -1.14 -8.28
N SER A 117 16.65 -0.56 -8.29
CA SER A 117 17.75 -1.03 -9.13
C SER A 117 18.17 -2.45 -8.75
N ASP A 118 18.62 -3.20 -9.76
CA ASP A 118 19.38 -4.42 -9.53
C ASP A 118 20.85 -4.06 -9.21
N ASP A 119 21.50 -4.89 -8.39
CA ASP A 119 22.93 -4.77 -8.10
C ASP A 119 23.75 -5.34 -9.26
N THR A 120 24.66 -4.52 -9.81
CA THR A 120 25.50 -4.97 -10.92
C THR A 120 26.77 -4.16 -11.06
N ASP A 121 27.72 -4.73 -11.78
CA ASP A 121 28.83 -4.04 -12.42
C ASP A 121 28.74 -4.27 -13.93
N LEU A 122 28.58 -3.22 -14.72
CA LEU A 122 28.55 -3.32 -16.18
C LEU A 122 29.25 -2.16 -16.87
N SER A 123 29.59 -2.38 -18.13
CA SER A 123 30.04 -1.33 -19.03
C SER A 123 29.45 -1.53 -20.42
N GLY A 124 29.23 -0.42 -21.12
CA GLY A 124 28.69 -0.45 -22.47
C GLY A 124 28.63 0.92 -23.14
N PRO A 125 28.26 0.93 -24.44
CA PRO A 125 27.97 2.14 -25.18
C PRO A 125 26.75 2.87 -24.61
N VAL A 126 26.67 4.18 -24.87
CA VAL A 126 25.64 5.05 -24.29
C VAL A 126 24.74 5.63 -25.37
N VAL A 127 23.44 5.71 -25.06
CA VAL A 127 22.43 6.30 -25.92
C VAL A 127 21.54 7.23 -25.10
N PHE A 128 21.20 8.41 -25.62
CA PHE A 128 20.28 9.34 -24.98
C PHE A 128 18.89 9.20 -25.56
N ALA A 129 17.90 8.85 -24.73
CA ALA A 129 16.52 8.60 -25.16
C ALA A 129 15.55 9.69 -24.68
N GLY A 130 15.98 10.96 -24.63
CA GLY A 130 15.12 12.08 -24.23
C GLY A 130 14.51 11.88 -22.85
N TYR A 131 13.18 11.96 -22.74
CA TYR A 131 12.47 11.68 -21.49
C TYR A 131 12.20 10.19 -21.23
N GLY A 132 12.57 9.27 -22.13
CA GLY A 132 12.38 7.83 -21.96
C GLY A 132 10.92 7.41 -21.85
N LEU A 133 9.99 8.20 -22.39
CA LEU A 133 8.56 7.95 -22.31
C LEU A 133 8.10 7.08 -23.47
N VAL A 134 7.12 6.23 -23.18
CA VAL A 134 6.38 5.46 -24.17
C VAL A 134 4.92 5.64 -23.81
N VAL A 135 4.15 6.24 -24.71
CA VAL A 135 2.71 6.40 -24.53
C VAL A 135 2.02 5.35 -25.39
N PRO A 136 1.21 4.45 -24.80
CA PRO A 136 0.46 3.46 -25.56
C PRO A 136 -0.46 4.11 -26.58
N GLU A 137 -0.60 3.50 -27.76
CA GLU A 137 -1.52 3.97 -28.80
C GLU A 137 -2.97 4.12 -28.31
N SER A 138 -3.37 3.35 -27.29
CA SER A 138 -4.70 3.44 -26.66
C SER A 138 -5.02 4.82 -26.08
N GLN A 139 -4.01 5.65 -25.80
CA GLN A 139 -4.21 7.02 -25.33
C GLN A 139 -4.45 8.03 -26.46
N ASN A 140 -4.39 7.61 -27.73
CA ASN A 140 -4.48 8.46 -28.92
C ASN A 140 -3.47 9.63 -28.92
N VAL A 141 -2.33 9.44 -28.26
CA VAL A 141 -1.21 10.38 -28.21
C VAL A 141 0.04 9.57 -28.57
N GLY A 142 0.58 9.79 -29.76
CA GLY A 142 1.83 9.14 -30.16
C GLY A 142 3.01 9.85 -29.54
N TYR A 143 3.65 9.24 -28.55
CA TYR A 143 4.92 9.71 -27.99
C TYR A 143 5.76 8.49 -27.56
N ASP A 144 6.81 8.17 -28.31
CA ASP A 144 7.75 7.10 -27.99
C ASP A 144 9.18 7.60 -28.19
N SER A 145 9.90 7.81 -27.08
CA SER A 145 11.28 8.30 -27.10
C SER A 145 12.27 7.32 -27.74
N TYR A 146 11.85 6.09 -28.03
CA TYR A 146 12.67 5.01 -28.56
C TYR A 146 12.34 4.66 -30.02
N ALA A 147 11.30 5.25 -30.63
CA ALA A 147 10.78 4.83 -31.93
C ALA A 147 11.82 4.78 -33.08
N ALA A 148 12.87 5.61 -32.99
CA ALA A 148 13.95 5.68 -33.98
C ALA A 148 15.34 5.35 -33.37
N LEU A 149 15.37 4.69 -32.21
CA LEU A 149 16.58 4.54 -31.41
C LEU A 149 16.89 3.07 -31.12
N ASP A 150 18.07 2.59 -31.55
CA ASP A 150 18.56 1.28 -31.14
C ASP A 150 19.19 1.37 -29.75
N VAL A 151 18.52 0.78 -28.76
CA VAL A 151 18.97 0.75 -27.36
C VAL A 151 19.45 -0.63 -26.92
N LYS A 152 19.41 -1.63 -27.82
CA LYS A 152 19.74 -3.00 -27.47
C LYS A 152 21.21 -3.10 -27.06
N ASP A 153 21.46 -3.76 -25.93
CA ASP A 153 22.78 -3.96 -25.34
C ASP A 153 23.51 -2.64 -24.91
N LYS A 154 22.80 -1.50 -24.89
CA LYS A 154 23.34 -0.18 -24.52
C LYS A 154 22.88 0.29 -23.14
N ILE A 155 23.58 1.29 -22.60
CA ILE A 155 23.19 2.04 -21.41
C ILE A 155 22.36 3.24 -21.88
N VAL A 156 21.09 3.31 -21.45
CA VAL A 156 20.16 4.36 -21.85
C VAL A 156 20.21 5.50 -20.84
N VAL A 157 20.42 6.73 -21.30
CA VAL A 157 20.33 7.96 -20.52
C VAL A 157 19.00 8.64 -20.81
N VAL A 158 18.27 9.01 -19.76
CA VAL A 158 16.98 9.71 -19.86
C VAL A 158 16.92 10.91 -18.92
N LEU A 159 16.08 11.87 -19.27
CA LEU A 159 15.66 12.96 -18.39
C LEU A 159 14.64 12.46 -17.36
N ARG A 160 14.76 12.93 -16.12
CA ARG A 160 13.69 12.87 -15.11
C ARG A 160 12.49 13.70 -15.59
N TYR A 161 11.28 13.36 -15.14
CA TYR A 161 10.02 14.03 -15.50
C TYR A 161 9.59 13.81 -16.96
N PHE A 162 8.94 14.80 -17.55
CA PHE A 162 8.32 14.79 -18.86
C PHE A 162 8.39 16.21 -19.46
N PRO A 163 8.15 16.41 -20.76
CA PRO A 163 8.17 17.72 -21.41
C PRO A 163 7.35 18.80 -20.70
N GLU A 164 8.01 19.82 -20.17
CA GLU A 164 7.38 20.81 -19.26
C GLU A 164 6.66 21.95 -19.99
N ASP A 165 7.12 22.29 -21.19
CA ASP A 165 6.54 23.35 -22.04
C ASP A 165 5.36 22.85 -22.88
N ALA A 166 5.04 21.55 -22.80
CA ALA A 166 3.88 20.95 -23.46
C ALA A 166 2.56 21.53 -22.96
N ASP A 167 1.52 21.52 -23.80
CA ASP A 167 0.19 21.98 -23.40
C ASP A 167 -0.40 21.12 -22.26
N GLN A 168 -1.37 21.68 -21.52
CA GLN A 168 -1.93 21.04 -20.33
C GLN A 168 -2.51 19.64 -20.58
N LYS A 169 -3.12 19.43 -21.76
CA LYS A 169 -3.72 18.14 -22.11
C LYS A 169 -2.63 17.11 -22.36
N LEU A 170 -1.61 17.46 -23.11
CA LEU A 170 -0.46 16.58 -23.35
C LEU A 170 0.29 16.28 -22.04
N ARG A 171 0.53 17.27 -21.20
CA ARG A 171 1.15 17.08 -19.88
C ARG A 171 0.38 16.09 -19.00
N ALA A 172 -0.95 16.19 -18.97
CA ALA A 172 -1.78 15.27 -18.18
C ALA A 172 -1.67 13.81 -18.64
N VAL A 173 -1.39 13.58 -19.93
CA VAL A 173 -1.11 12.24 -20.47
C VAL A 173 0.31 11.81 -20.14
N LEU A 174 1.31 12.63 -20.49
CA LEU A 174 2.74 12.28 -20.31
C LEU A 174 3.11 12.07 -18.84
N ALA A 175 2.50 12.81 -17.91
CA ALA A 175 2.73 12.65 -16.48
C ALA A 175 2.45 11.22 -16.00
N ARG A 176 1.46 10.53 -16.58
CA ARG A 176 1.10 9.14 -16.23
C ARG A 176 2.21 8.14 -16.56
N TYR A 177 3.05 8.46 -17.55
CA TYR A 177 4.14 7.62 -18.05
C TYR A 177 5.52 8.09 -17.58
N SER A 178 5.56 9.08 -16.69
CA SER A 178 6.81 9.70 -16.23
C SER A 178 7.45 9.02 -15.03
N ASP A 179 6.77 8.01 -14.46
CA ASP A 179 7.29 7.21 -13.36
C ASP A 179 8.60 6.51 -13.73
N LEU A 180 9.57 6.52 -12.81
CA LEU A 180 10.91 6.00 -13.11
C LEU A 180 10.93 4.48 -13.28
N ARG A 181 10.06 3.72 -12.59
CA ARG A 181 9.91 2.27 -12.81
C ARG A 181 9.31 2.01 -14.18
N TYR A 182 8.35 2.82 -14.62
CA TYR A 182 7.82 2.72 -15.98
C TYR A 182 8.93 2.93 -17.04
N LYS A 183 9.77 3.96 -16.88
CA LYS A 183 10.89 4.22 -17.81
C LYS A 183 11.91 3.09 -17.81
N ALA A 184 12.24 2.54 -16.64
CA ALA A 184 13.14 1.40 -16.50
C ALA A 184 12.59 0.15 -17.21
N MET A 185 11.30 -0.14 -17.01
CA MET A 185 10.60 -1.19 -17.74
C MET A 185 10.67 -0.94 -19.26
N ALA A 186 10.32 0.26 -19.73
CA ALA A 186 10.30 0.60 -21.15
C ALA A 186 11.67 0.41 -21.84
N ALA A 187 12.75 0.80 -21.16
CA ALA A 187 14.12 0.58 -21.63
C ALA A 187 14.48 -0.91 -21.66
N ARG A 188 14.17 -1.65 -20.58
CA ARG A 188 14.42 -3.10 -20.45
C ARG A 188 13.74 -3.90 -21.54
N GLN A 189 12.46 -3.64 -21.82
CA GLN A 189 11.69 -4.36 -22.85
C GLN A 189 12.28 -4.18 -24.26
N ARG A 190 13.09 -3.12 -24.48
CA ARG A 190 13.80 -2.84 -25.73
C ARG A 190 15.25 -3.33 -25.73
N GLY A 191 15.68 -4.05 -24.69
CA GLY A 191 17.00 -4.67 -24.60
C GLY A 191 18.10 -3.78 -24.03
N ALA A 192 17.76 -2.66 -23.39
CA ALA A 192 18.75 -1.85 -22.67
C ALA A 192 19.40 -2.65 -21.53
N ARG A 193 20.69 -2.42 -21.28
CA ARG A 193 21.44 -3.06 -20.17
C ARG A 193 21.40 -2.26 -18.88
N ALA A 194 21.16 -0.96 -18.95
CA ALA A 194 20.98 -0.10 -17.79
C ALA A 194 20.19 1.16 -18.16
N LEU A 195 19.61 1.79 -17.13
CA LEU A 195 19.00 3.12 -17.20
C LEU A 195 19.78 4.12 -16.33
N LEU A 196 20.15 5.26 -16.91
CA LEU A 196 20.73 6.39 -16.20
C LEU A 196 19.77 7.58 -16.26
N VAL A 197 19.39 8.11 -15.10
CA VAL A 197 18.40 9.19 -14.99
C VAL A 197 19.08 10.49 -14.58
N VAL A 198 18.89 11.53 -15.39
CA VAL A 198 19.41 12.88 -15.14
C VAL A 198 18.25 13.82 -14.83
N THR A 199 18.31 14.55 -13.72
CA THR A 199 17.39 15.69 -13.53
C THR A 199 17.85 16.84 -14.42
N GLY A 200 17.11 17.11 -15.49
CA GLY A 200 17.53 18.03 -16.54
C GLY A 200 17.73 19.48 -16.05
N PRO A 201 18.59 20.27 -16.71
CA PRO A 201 18.87 21.67 -16.34
C PRO A 201 17.67 22.62 -16.44
N ARG A 202 16.59 22.23 -17.14
CA ARG A 202 15.33 22.98 -17.20
C ARG A 202 14.24 22.41 -16.29
N SER A 203 14.52 21.34 -15.55
CA SER A 203 13.54 20.68 -14.68
C SER A 203 13.54 21.20 -13.25
N PRO A 204 12.49 20.93 -12.46
CA PRO A 204 12.52 21.07 -11.01
C PRO A 204 13.73 20.34 -10.42
N ASN A 205 14.40 20.99 -9.46
CA ASN A 205 15.59 20.43 -8.78
C ASN A 205 16.73 20.09 -9.75
N ALA A 206 16.93 20.97 -10.76
CA ALA A 206 17.91 20.81 -11.83
C ALA A 206 19.28 20.30 -11.33
N GLY A 207 19.75 19.21 -11.92
CA GLY A 207 21.05 18.61 -11.61
C GLY A 207 21.12 17.82 -10.31
N GLU A 208 20.06 17.77 -9.49
CA GLU A 208 20.01 16.99 -8.26
C GLU A 208 19.71 15.51 -8.52
N LEU A 209 20.22 14.66 -7.61
CA LEU A 209 19.93 13.23 -7.60
C LEU A 209 18.49 12.96 -7.19
N VAL A 210 17.91 11.90 -7.75
CA VAL A 210 16.64 11.36 -7.25
C VAL A 210 16.85 10.87 -5.80
N PRO A 211 16.02 11.31 -4.83
CA PRO A 211 16.07 10.75 -3.48
C PRO A 211 15.68 9.27 -3.51
N MET A 212 16.35 8.44 -2.72
CA MET A 212 15.85 7.07 -2.52
C MET A 212 14.62 7.15 -1.62
N SER A 213 13.46 6.89 -2.20
CA SER A 213 12.21 6.72 -1.46
C SER A 213 12.03 5.26 -1.09
N PHE A 214 11.11 5.02 -0.15
CA PHE A 214 10.63 3.67 0.09
C PHE A 214 10.02 3.09 -1.19
N ASP A 215 10.32 1.83 -1.47
CA ASP A 215 9.82 1.11 -2.63
C ASP A 215 9.07 -0.11 -2.14
N THR A 216 7.75 -0.15 -2.35
CA THR A 216 6.90 -1.20 -1.79
C THR A 216 7.04 -2.52 -2.55
N ALA A 217 7.62 -2.53 -3.76
CA ALA A 217 7.94 -3.81 -4.41
C ALA A 217 9.28 -4.35 -3.93
N LEU A 218 9.22 -5.55 -3.35
CA LEU A 218 10.39 -6.27 -2.88
C LEU A 218 11.36 -6.60 -4.03
N ALA A 219 10.84 -6.90 -5.22
CA ALA A 219 11.62 -7.26 -6.40
C ALA A 219 12.17 -6.04 -7.15
N GLY A 220 13.41 -6.17 -7.64
CA GLY A 220 14.07 -5.16 -8.50
C GLY A 220 13.39 -4.96 -9.86
N SER A 221 13.80 -3.92 -10.58
CA SER A 221 13.28 -3.60 -11.92
C SER A 221 13.73 -4.57 -13.01
N GLY A 222 14.56 -5.57 -12.71
CA GLY A 222 15.12 -6.46 -13.73
C GLY A 222 16.07 -5.75 -14.70
N ILE A 223 16.50 -4.53 -14.35
CA ILE A 223 17.48 -3.71 -15.05
C ILE A 223 18.19 -2.81 -14.02
N PRO A 224 19.52 -2.68 -14.07
CA PRO A 224 20.28 -1.70 -13.30
C PRO A 224 19.84 -0.28 -13.62
N ALA A 225 19.55 0.53 -12.59
CA ALA A 225 19.10 1.90 -12.76
C ALA A 225 19.73 2.85 -11.74
N ALA A 226 20.29 3.97 -12.20
CA ALA A 226 20.89 4.98 -11.32
C ALA A 226 20.49 6.40 -11.71
N SER A 227 20.36 7.27 -10.72
CA SER A 227 20.33 8.72 -10.91
C SER A 227 21.74 9.29 -10.86
N VAL A 228 22.00 10.28 -11.70
CA VAL A 228 23.28 11.01 -11.72
C VAL A 228 23.05 12.52 -11.76
N THR A 229 24.04 13.26 -11.28
CA THR A 229 23.99 14.73 -11.28
C THR A 229 24.20 15.35 -12.66
N GLY A 230 23.93 16.66 -12.73
CA GLY A 230 24.29 17.48 -13.89
C GLY A 230 25.77 17.36 -14.27
N ALA A 231 26.69 17.22 -13.31
CA ALA A 231 28.13 17.11 -13.59
C ALA A 231 28.50 15.82 -14.36
N VAL A 232 27.82 14.70 -14.06
CA VAL A 232 27.97 13.45 -14.81
C VAL A 232 27.36 13.60 -16.20
N ALA A 233 26.18 14.22 -16.29
CA ALA A 233 25.53 14.47 -17.57
C ALA A 233 26.38 15.38 -18.48
N ASP A 234 26.96 16.45 -17.94
CA ASP A 234 27.88 17.32 -18.67
C ASP A 234 29.09 16.54 -19.20
N ALA A 235 29.62 15.58 -18.44
CA ALA A 235 30.70 14.72 -18.91
C ALA A 235 30.29 13.83 -20.10
N LEU A 236 29.03 13.38 -20.14
CA LEU A 236 28.48 12.59 -21.25
C LEU A 236 28.25 13.45 -22.50
N PHE A 237 27.63 14.61 -22.35
CA PHE A 237 27.22 15.46 -23.47
C PHE A 237 28.39 16.27 -24.05
N ALA A 238 29.31 16.75 -23.21
CA ALA A 238 30.51 17.44 -23.70
C ALA A 238 31.38 16.55 -24.59
N ALA A 239 31.38 15.24 -24.33
CA ALA A 239 32.22 14.28 -25.02
C ALA A 239 31.52 13.60 -26.22
N GLY A 240 30.22 13.32 -26.14
CA GLY A 240 29.47 12.60 -27.18
C GLY A 240 28.98 13.46 -28.34
N VAL A 241 28.71 14.75 -28.10
CA VAL A 241 28.10 15.66 -29.09
C VAL A 241 29.13 16.36 -29.98
N GLY A 242 30.41 16.38 -29.58
CA GLY A 242 31.49 17.02 -30.34
C GLY A 242 31.93 16.29 -31.62
N SER A 243 31.38 15.11 -31.94
CA SER A 243 31.86 14.26 -33.04
C SER A 243 30.94 14.19 -34.28
N GLN A 244 29.71 14.74 -34.23
CA GLN A 244 28.86 14.85 -35.41
C GLN A 244 29.24 16.08 -36.26
N ARG A 245 30.42 16.03 -36.90
CA ARG A 245 30.66 16.82 -38.12
C ARG A 245 30.11 16.05 -39.30
N ASP A 246 29.04 16.55 -39.91
CA ASP A 246 28.67 16.15 -41.27
C ASP A 246 29.76 16.66 -42.22
N PRO A 247 30.51 15.77 -42.92
CA PRO A 247 31.58 16.16 -43.84
C PRO A 247 31.08 16.97 -45.05
N THR A 248 29.76 16.96 -45.30
CA THR A 248 29.12 17.65 -46.42
C THR A 248 28.50 19.00 -46.06
N SER A 249 28.48 19.35 -44.77
CA SER A 249 27.90 20.62 -44.32
C SER A 249 28.87 21.79 -44.53
N GLN A 250 28.55 22.67 -45.48
CA GLN A 250 29.28 23.92 -45.75
C GLN A 250 29.02 25.02 -44.69
N ARG A 251 29.07 24.70 -43.39
CA ARG A 251 29.08 25.74 -42.35
C ARG A 251 30.52 26.06 -41.96
N SER A 252 30.80 27.35 -41.77
CA SER A 252 32.11 27.91 -41.46
C SER A 252 32.86 27.18 -40.34
N PRO A 253 34.21 27.20 -40.32
CA PRO A 253 35.05 26.62 -39.27
C PRO A 253 34.75 27.12 -37.84
N ASP A 254 34.02 28.23 -37.72
CA ASP A 254 33.63 28.90 -36.47
C ASP A 254 32.21 28.51 -35.98
N GLY A 255 31.77 27.27 -36.24
CA GLY A 255 30.40 26.80 -35.93
C GLY A 255 30.01 26.87 -34.43
N PRO A 256 28.71 26.95 -34.10
CA PRO A 256 28.23 27.06 -32.72
C PRO A 256 28.59 25.82 -31.87
N PRO A 257 28.65 25.95 -30.54
CA PRO A 257 29.27 24.97 -29.64
C PRO A 257 28.53 23.62 -29.63
N SER A 258 29.22 22.57 -29.20
CA SER A 258 28.66 21.28 -28.80
C SER A 258 27.30 21.46 -28.11
N ARG A 259 26.22 20.87 -28.62
CA ARG A 259 24.86 21.02 -28.02
C ARG A 259 24.94 20.63 -26.54
N THR A 260 24.56 21.55 -25.66
CA THR A 260 24.52 21.27 -24.22
C THR A 260 23.27 20.44 -23.90
N LEU A 261 23.27 19.76 -22.74
CA LEU A 261 22.05 19.09 -22.28
C LEU A 261 20.87 20.06 -22.15
N ARG A 262 21.14 21.34 -21.85
CA ARG A 262 20.12 22.38 -21.75
C ARG A 262 19.44 22.66 -23.09
N ASP A 263 20.23 22.77 -24.16
CA ASP A 263 19.71 23.00 -25.50
C ASP A 263 18.89 21.79 -25.98
N VAL A 264 19.41 20.58 -25.72
CA VAL A 264 18.73 19.32 -26.06
C VAL A 264 17.41 19.19 -25.30
N GLN A 265 17.39 19.48 -24.00
CA GLN A 265 16.16 19.45 -23.21
C GLN A 265 15.14 20.48 -23.73
N GLN A 266 15.60 21.68 -24.12
CA GLN A 266 14.72 22.71 -24.66
C GLN A 266 13.96 22.26 -25.91
N GLU A 267 14.60 21.51 -26.81
CA GLU A 267 13.94 20.95 -27.99
C GLU A 267 12.86 19.92 -27.61
N LEU A 268 13.11 19.11 -26.58
CA LEU A 268 12.22 18.06 -26.09
C LEU A 268 11.03 18.61 -25.29
N ASP A 269 11.18 19.74 -24.61
CA ASP A 269 10.20 20.25 -23.64
C ASP A 269 8.85 20.64 -24.26
N SER A 270 8.81 20.89 -25.56
CA SER A 270 7.56 21.10 -26.30
C SER A 270 6.64 19.87 -26.32
N GLY A 271 7.18 18.67 -26.06
CA GLY A 271 6.46 17.41 -26.21
C GLY A 271 6.28 16.99 -27.67
N ASN A 272 7.00 17.60 -28.61
CA ASN A 272 6.96 17.22 -30.02
C ASN A 272 7.45 15.76 -30.20
N PRO A 273 6.60 14.83 -30.68
CA PRO A 273 6.96 13.42 -30.81
C PRO A 273 7.96 13.14 -31.94
N HIS A 274 8.27 14.14 -32.77
CA HIS A 274 9.28 14.03 -33.83
C HIS A 274 10.70 14.38 -33.36
N VAL A 275 10.86 14.88 -32.12
CA VAL A 275 12.19 15.10 -31.53
C VAL A 275 12.63 13.81 -30.86
N ALA A 276 13.61 13.14 -31.45
CA ALA A 276 14.08 11.83 -31.01
C ALA A 276 15.35 11.92 -30.15
N GLY A 277 15.63 10.84 -29.43
CA GLY A 277 16.93 10.57 -28.85
C GLY A 277 18.03 10.33 -29.90
N PHE A 278 19.27 10.17 -29.45
CA PHE A 278 20.43 9.95 -30.31
C PHE A 278 21.53 9.16 -29.59
N ASP A 279 22.37 8.49 -30.38
CA ASP A 279 23.57 7.81 -29.87
C ASP A 279 24.61 8.83 -29.35
N LEU A 280 25.37 8.44 -28.32
CA LEU A 280 26.55 9.17 -27.86
C LEU A 280 27.82 8.40 -28.31
N PRO A 281 28.22 8.51 -29.59
CA PRO A 281 29.32 7.72 -30.14
C PRO A 281 30.65 8.07 -29.45
N GLY A 282 31.51 7.07 -29.29
CA GLY A 282 32.81 7.22 -28.62
C GLY A 282 32.72 7.31 -27.09
N ILE A 283 31.52 7.27 -26.51
CA ILE A 283 31.31 7.21 -25.06
C ILE A 283 31.11 5.78 -24.62
N THR A 284 31.93 5.35 -23.67
CA THR A 284 31.73 4.12 -22.90
C THR A 284 31.50 4.50 -21.45
N LEU A 285 30.43 4.00 -20.86
CA LEU A 285 30.12 4.19 -19.45
C LEU A 285 30.34 2.86 -18.71
N ALA A 286 30.99 2.91 -17.56
CA ALA A 286 31.00 1.83 -16.58
C ALA A 286 30.12 2.24 -15.40
N LEU A 287 29.13 1.40 -15.06
CA LEU A 287 28.15 1.62 -14.01
C LEU A 287 28.26 0.49 -12.98
N ARG A 288 28.41 0.88 -11.73
CA ARG A 288 28.15 0.02 -10.57
C ARG A 288 26.90 0.53 -9.87
N THR A 289 25.89 -0.33 -9.75
CA THR A 289 24.72 -0.07 -8.89
C THR A 289 24.80 -0.95 -7.65
N SER A 290 24.55 -0.36 -6.48
CA SER A 290 24.42 -1.08 -5.23
C SER A 290 23.28 -0.52 -4.40
N VAL A 291 22.26 -1.34 -4.17
CA VAL A 291 21.10 -1.02 -3.34
C VAL A 291 21.14 -1.88 -2.09
N VAL A 292 21.34 -1.24 -0.95
CA VAL A 292 21.19 -1.89 0.35
C VAL A 292 19.72 -1.76 0.76
N ARG A 293 18.98 -2.87 0.71
CA ARG A 293 17.63 -2.96 1.30
C ARG A 293 17.75 -3.10 2.82
N GLU A 294 17.19 -2.16 3.54
CA GLU A 294 17.22 -2.15 5.00
C GLU A 294 16.07 -3.03 5.51
N ARG A 295 16.42 -4.16 6.14
CA ARG A 295 15.45 -5.11 6.70
C ARG A 295 15.21 -4.78 8.17
N HIS A 296 13.94 -4.61 8.53
CA HIS A 296 13.52 -4.43 9.91
C HIS A 296 12.58 -5.58 10.31
N THR A 297 12.46 -5.79 11.62
CA THR A 297 11.53 -6.76 12.20
C THR A 297 10.26 -6.05 12.66
N GLY A 298 9.11 -6.40 12.08
CA GLY A 298 7.78 -6.04 12.55
C GLY A 298 7.27 -7.07 13.55
N ARG A 299 6.21 -6.73 14.30
CA ARG A 299 5.62 -7.66 15.29
C ARG A 299 4.10 -7.59 15.27
N ASN A 300 3.43 -8.69 14.98
CA ASN A 300 2.00 -8.76 15.31
C ASN A 300 1.85 -9.06 16.81
N VAL A 301 0.80 -8.53 17.43
CA VAL A 301 0.39 -8.91 18.79
C VAL A 301 -0.80 -9.85 18.70
N LEU A 302 -0.64 -11.10 19.15
CA LEU A 302 -1.60 -12.18 19.05
C LEU A 302 -1.90 -12.77 20.43
N ALA A 303 -3.15 -12.69 20.84
CA ALA A 303 -3.65 -13.32 22.06
C ALA A 303 -4.96 -14.07 21.79
N TYR A 304 -5.46 -14.82 22.77
CA TYR A 304 -6.81 -15.34 22.70
C TYR A 304 -7.52 -15.44 24.05
N LEU A 305 -8.84 -15.40 23.96
CA LEU A 305 -9.76 -15.80 25.02
C LEU A 305 -10.23 -17.25 24.75
N PRO A 306 -10.02 -18.18 25.70
CA PRO A 306 -10.55 -19.53 25.57
C PRO A 306 -12.07 -19.55 25.46
N GLY A 307 -12.62 -20.53 24.72
CA GLY A 307 -14.04 -20.84 24.78
C GLY A 307 -14.44 -21.20 26.21
N SER A 308 -15.58 -20.70 26.66
CA SER A 308 -16.13 -20.97 28.01
C SER A 308 -17.07 -22.18 28.04
N ALA A 309 -17.31 -22.81 26.90
CA ALA A 309 -18.11 -24.03 26.74
C ALA A 309 -17.37 -25.03 25.82
N PRO A 310 -17.77 -26.31 25.79
CA PRO A 310 -17.16 -27.30 24.90
C PRO A 310 -17.13 -26.81 23.45
N VAL A 311 -15.92 -26.77 22.90
CA VAL A 311 -15.64 -26.36 21.53
C VAL A 311 -15.73 -27.60 20.65
N ALA A 312 -16.91 -27.87 20.11
CA ALA A 312 -17.22 -29.05 19.29
C ALA A 312 -17.50 -28.63 17.84
N THR A 313 -16.50 -28.03 17.18
CA THR A 313 -16.59 -27.57 15.79
C THR A 313 -15.22 -27.64 15.13
N ASP A 314 -15.18 -27.98 13.84
CA ASP A 314 -13.95 -28.05 13.05
C ASP A 314 -13.30 -26.69 12.85
N ARG A 315 -14.09 -25.61 12.99
CA ARG A 315 -13.64 -24.20 12.94
C ARG A 315 -13.80 -23.50 14.28
N PRO A 316 -12.91 -23.77 15.25
CA PRO A 316 -13.07 -23.32 16.63
C PRO A 316 -12.62 -21.89 16.89
N TRP A 317 -12.17 -21.13 15.90
CA TRP A 317 -11.59 -19.80 16.09
C TRP A 317 -12.41 -18.71 15.41
N VAL A 318 -12.71 -17.63 16.13
CA VAL A 318 -13.10 -16.34 15.54
C VAL A 318 -11.94 -15.39 15.76
N VAL A 319 -11.50 -14.69 14.72
CA VAL A 319 -10.42 -13.70 14.81
C VAL A 319 -11.05 -12.30 14.79
N ILE A 320 -10.62 -11.44 15.70
CA ILE A 320 -10.89 -9.99 15.65
C ILE A 320 -9.55 -9.25 15.54
N GLY A 321 -9.49 -8.18 14.76
CA GLY A 321 -8.24 -7.43 14.64
C GLY A 321 -8.33 -6.05 14.03
N ALA A 322 -7.24 -5.32 14.18
CA ALA A 322 -6.98 -3.98 13.67
C ALA A 322 -5.46 -3.83 13.52
N HIS A 323 -4.99 -3.04 12.56
CA HIS A 323 -3.58 -2.65 12.62
C HIS A 323 -3.35 -1.63 13.74
N TYR A 324 -2.12 -1.55 14.21
CA TYR A 324 -1.75 -0.67 15.32
C TYR A 324 -0.53 0.20 15.02
N ASP A 325 0.17 -0.05 13.91
CA ASP A 325 1.14 0.88 13.34
C ASP A 325 0.46 2.10 12.73
N HIS A 326 1.25 3.14 12.48
CA HIS A 326 0.86 4.27 11.64
C HIS A 326 2.11 4.90 11.00
N LEU A 327 2.03 6.10 10.42
CA LEU A 327 3.03 6.67 9.52
C LEU A 327 4.27 7.32 10.19
N GLY A 328 4.42 7.26 11.52
CA GLY A 328 5.55 7.89 12.19
C GLY A 328 5.59 9.40 12.00
N HIS A 329 6.64 9.91 11.35
CA HIS A 329 6.78 11.33 10.96
C HIS A 329 6.35 11.64 9.52
N GLY A 330 5.81 10.65 8.79
CA GLY A 330 5.38 10.81 7.40
C GLY A 330 6.51 10.76 6.37
N ASP A 331 7.72 10.35 6.79
CA ASP A 331 8.89 10.22 5.90
C ASP A 331 8.76 9.04 4.92
N LYS A 332 7.83 8.11 5.20
CA LYS A 332 7.54 6.91 4.42
C LYS A 332 6.03 6.73 4.27
N GLY A 333 5.63 5.96 3.26
CA GLY A 333 4.22 5.65 3.01
C GLY A 333 3.47 6.79 2.31
N THR A 334 2.17 6.84 2.53
CA THR A 334 1.21 7.68 1.78
C THR A 334 0.77 8.94 2.56
N SER A 335 1.71 9.57 3.28
CA SER A 335 1.44 10.82 4.02
C SER A 335 0.79 11.88 3.12
N LEU A 336 -0.21 12.57 3.67
CA LEU A 336 -0.92 13.68 3.04
C LEU A 336 -0.61 15.02 3.73
N ALA A 337 0.45 15.07 4.55
CA ALA A 337 0.87 16.27 5.26
C ALA A 337 1.15 17.43 4.30
N SER A 338 0.75 18.65 4.68
CA SER A 338 1.15 19.85 3.96
C SER A 338 2.65 20.12 4.13
N LYS A 339 3.19 21.08 3.38
CA LYS A 339 4.61 21.49 3.53
C LYS A 339 4.90 22.04 4.93
N GLU A 340 3.91 22.68 5.54
CA GLU A 340 4.00 23.24 6.89
C GLU A 340 3.92 22.16 7.97
N GLU A 341 3.33 21.00 7.66
CA GLU A 341 3.16 19.85 8.55
C GLU A 341 4.25 18.78 8.35
N ALA A 342 5.12 18.94 7.35
CA ALA A 342 6.15 17.96 6.99
C ALA A 342 7.08 17.66 8.16
N GLY A 343 7.31 16.35 8.42
CA GLY A 343 8.10 15.86 9.55
C GLY A 343 7.36 15.87 10.89
N GLY A 344 6.09 16.28 10.94
CA GLY A 344 5.25 16.21 12.13
C GLY A 344 4.84 14.77 12.49
N ILE A 345 4.57 14.53 13.77
CA ILE A 345 4.09 13.22 14.25
C ILE A 345 2.71 12.94 13.66
N HIS A 346 2.57 11.84 12.93
CA HIS A 346 1.31 11.30 12.47
C HIS A 346 0.72 10.48 13.63
N HIS A 347 -0.20 11.07 14.39
CA HIS A 347 -0.72 10.46 15.60
C HIS A 347 -1.61 9.25 15.31
N GLY A 348 -2.31 9.22 14.18
CA GLY A 348 -3.11 8.07 13.77
C GLY A 348 -4.19 7.73 14.78
N ALA A 349 -4.92 8.74 15.25
CA ALA A 349 -5.96 8.57 16.25
C ALA A 349 -7.17 7.80 15.71
N ASP A 350 -7.61 8.12 14.49
CA ASP A 350 -8.59 7.29 13.81
C ASP A 350 -7.93 6.18 13.02
N ASP A 351 -6.75 6.44 12.46
CA ASP A 351 -6.00 5.50 11.64
C ASP A 351 -4.68 5.07 12.32
N ASN A 352 -4.63 4.01 13.12
CA ASN A 352 -5.76 3.17 13.50
C ASN A 352 -5.81 2.88 15.01
N ALA A 353 -5.53 3.90 15.82
CA ALA A 353 -5.73 3.78 17.27
C ALA A 353 -7.21 3.52 17.64
N SER A 354 -8.17 4.03 16.85
CA SER A 354 -9.60 3.79 17.07
C SER A 354 -9.99 2.33 16.86
N GLY A 355 -9.51 1.68 15.80
CA GLY A 355 -9.72 0.25 15.56
C GLY A 355 -9.06 -0.62 16.62
N ALA A 356 -7.82 -0.31 16.99
CA ALA A 356 -7.13 -1.03 18.06
C ALA A 356 -7.87 -0.89 19.41
N ALA A 357 -8.38 0.30 19.73
CA ALA A 357 -9.18 0.54 20.92
C ALA A 357 -10.53 -0.22 20.88
N ALA A 358 -11.20 -0.26 19.72
CA ALA A 358 -12.44 -1.02 19.55
C ALA A 358 -12.21 -2.53 19.77
N VAL A 359 -11.13 -3.09 19.23
CA VAL A 359 -10.76 -4.51 19.43
C VAL A 359 -10.52 -4.81 20.91
N LEU A 360 -9.82 -3.94 21.65
CA LEU A 360 -9.64 -4.08 23.10
C LEU A 360 -10.98 -4.07 23.84
N ALA A 361 -11.86 -3.11 23.53
CA ALA A 361 -13.17 -2.99 24.18
C ALA A 361 -14.09 -4.19 23.87
N VAL A 362 -14.06 -4.71 22.64
CA VAL A 362 -14.75 -5.94 22.25
C VAL A 362 -14.22 -7.13 23.06
N ALA A 363 -12.89 -7.29 23.13
CA ALA A 363 -12.26 -8.37 23.88
C ALA A 363 -12.60 -8.30 25.38
N GLU A 364 -12.55 -7.12 25.99
CA GLU A 364 -12.91 -6.91 27.39
C GLU A 364 -14.38 -7.27 27.67
N THR A 365 -15.29 -6.83 26.79
CA THR A 365 -16.72 -7.16 26.89
C THR A 365 -16.94 -8.67 26.84
N LEU A 366 -16.28 -9.36 25.90
CA LEU A 366 -16.38 -10.80 25.75
C LEU A 366 -15.75 -11.55 26.93
N ALA A 367 -14.62 -11.08 27.46
CA ALA A 367 -13.96 -11.69 28.62
C ALA A 367 -14.85 -11.63 29.88
N ARG A 368 -15.60 -10.55 30.05
CA ARG A 368 -16.54 -10.35 31.18
C ARG A 368 -17.91 -11.01 30.96
N SER A 369 -18.25 -11.37 29.73
CA SER A 369 -19.53 -12.01 29.43
C SER A 369 -19.67 -13.39 30.09
N THR A 370 -20.83 -13.63 30.71
CA THR A 370 -21.18 -14.91 31.38
C THR A 370 -21.83 -15.93 30.44
N GLY A 371 -22.20 -15.50 29.23
CA GLY A 371 -22.75 -16.39 28.20
C GLY A 371 -21.73 -17.44 27.74
N PRO A 372 -22.19 -18.60 27.26
CA PRO A 372 -21.29 -19.59 26.68
C PRO A 372 -20.56 -18.98 25.47
N ARG A 373 -19.30 -19.37 25.28
CA ARG A 373 -18.52 -19.15 24.06
C ARG A 373 -18.04 -20.50 23.57
N ARG A 374 -18.62 -20.97 22.46
CA ARG A 374 -18.33 -22.28 21.85
C ARG A 374 -17.18 -22.24 20.84
N ARG A 375 -16.55 -21.07 20.67
CA ARG A 375 -15.32 -20.83 19.91
C ARG A 375 -14.35 -20.01 20.75
N HIS A 376 -13.07 -20.19 20.48
CA HIS A 376 -12.01 -19.30 20.95
C HIS A 376 -12.09 -17.97 20.21
N ILE A 377 -11.74 -16.88 20.89
CA ILE A 377 -11.61 -15.56 20.25
C ILE A 377 -10.13 -15.24 20.17
N ALA A 378 -9.55 -15.35 18.97
CA ALA A 378 -8.21 -14.83 18.70
C ALA A 378 -8.29 -13.31 18.50
N ILE A 379 -7.39 -12.59 19.16
CA ILE A 379 -7.30 -11.14 19.15
C ILE A 379 -5.96 -10.79 18.52
N ALA A 380 -5.98 -10.01 17.45
CA ALA A 380 -4.81 -9.71 16.68
C ALA A 380 -4.66 -8.20 16.44
N PHE A 381 -3.45 -7.70 16.69
CA PHE A 381 -3.04 -6.37 16.27
C PHE A 381 -1.94 -6.48 15.23
N TRP A 382 -2.17 -5.92 14.05
CA TRP A 382 -1.31 -6.05 12.88
C TRP A 382 -0.29 -4.91 12.81
N SER A 383 0.94 -5.26 12.46
CA SER A 383 2.04 -4.32 12.21
C SER A 383 2.28 -4.20 10.71
N ALA A 384 2.80 -3.06 10.26
CA ALA A 384 3.14 -2.79 8.87
C ALA A 384 1.94 -2.88 7.89
N GLU A 385 0.77 -2.41 8.30
CA GLU A 385 -0.40 -2.28 7.42
C GLU A 385 -0.15 -1.16 6.39
N GLU A 386 0.34 -0.02 6.88
CA GLU A 386 0.54 1.25 6.15
C GLU A 386 1.47 1.14 4.94
N ILE A 387 2.30 0.09 4.94
CA ILE A 387 3.30 -0.19 3.91
C ILE A 387 2.96 -1.46 3.11
N GLY A 388 1.77 -2.02 3.27
CA GLY A 388 1.21 -3.07 2.40
C GLY A 388 0.70 -4.32 3.10
N LEU A 389 -0.05 -4.21 4.20
CA LEU A 389 -0.70 -5.35 4.89
C LEU A 389 0.28 -6.45 5.31
N ILE A 390 1.53 -6.10 5.63
CA ILE A 390 2.61 -7.09 5.75
C ILE A 390 2.37 -8.00 6.95
N GLY A 391 1.92 -7.45 8.08
CA GLY A 391 1.62 -8.21 9.29
C GLY A 391 0.52 -9.24 9.10
N SER A 392 -0.65 -8.85 8.57
CA SER A 392 -1.74 -9.81 8.34
C SER A 392 -1.41 -10.82 7.24
N ASN A 393 -0.65 -10.44 6.20
CA ASN A 393 -0.14 -11.38 5.20
C ASN A 393 0.81 -12.41 5.80
N ALA A 394 1.73 -11.99 6.69
CA ALA A 394 2.61 -12.90 7.41
C ALA A 394 1.80 -13.90 8.26
N PHE A 395 0.71 -13.44 8.89
CA PHE A 395 -0.20 -14.32 9.63
C PHE A 395 -0.87 -15.34 8.71
N VAL A 396 -1.49 -14.95 7.60
CA VAL A 396 -2.22 -15.93 6.77
C VAL A 396 -1.30 -16.87 5.98
N THR A 397 -0.07 -16.45 5.70
CA THR A 397 0.93 -17.24 4.97
C THR A 397 1.62 -18.28 5.85
N ASN A 398 1.94 -17.93 7.10
CA ASN A 398 2.52 -18.85 8.08
C ASN A 398 1.68 -18.85 9.36
N PRO A 399 0.48 -19.47 9.32
CA PRO A 399 -0.53 -19.21 10.31
C PRO A 399 -0.25 -20.01 11.60
N PRO A 400 -0.38 -19.38 12.79
CA PRO A 400 -0.16 -20.06 14.07
C PRO A 400 -1.24 -21.12 14.36
N MET A 401 -2.35 -21.09 13.62
CA MET A 401 -3.30 -22.18 13.51
C MET A 401 -3.71 -22.39 12.04
N PRO A 402 -4.09 -23.60 11.62
CA PRO A 402 -4.54 -23.82 10.25
C PRO A 402 -5.68 -22.87 9.86
N ILE A 403 -5.57 -22.24 8.68
CA ILE A 403 -6.54 -21.23 8.19
C ILE A 403 -7.95 -21.80 8.06
N ASP A 404 -8.05 -23.07 7.65
CA ASP A 404 -9.32 -23.78 7.51
C ASP A 404 -10.06 -24.01 8.84
N ARG A 405 -9.40 -23.76 9.98
CA ARG A 405 -9.98 -23.76 11.33
C ARG A 405 -10.50 -22.40 11.81
N LEU A 406 -10.36 -21.35 11.00
CA LEU A 406 -10.93 -20.03 11.27
C LEU A 406 -12.39 -20.00 10.80
N ALA A 407 -13.32 -19.68 11.70
CA ALA A 407 -14.73 -19.53 11.41
C ALA A 407 -15.03 -18.17 10.76
N ALA A 408 -14.40 -17.10 11.25
CA ALA A 408 -14.54 -15.77 10.70
C ALA A 408 -13.41 -14.83 11.12
N TYR A 409 -13.25 -13.73 10.38
CA TYR A 409 -12.43 -12.58 10.73
C TYR A 409 -13.26 -11.28 10.77
N LEU A 410 -13.06 -10.45 11.79
CA LEU A 410 -13.68 -9.13 11.88
C LEU A 410 -12.59 -8.07 12.02
N ASN A 411 -12.51 -7.19 11.03
CA ASN A 411 -11.52 -6.12 10.94
C ASN A 411 -12.09 -4.78 11.41
N PHE A 412 -11.26 -3.97 12.08
CA PHE A 412 -11.60 -2.61 12.52
C PHE A 412 -10.54 -1.64 12.03
N ASP A 413 -10.98 -0.65 11.27
CA ASP A 413 -10.11 0.30 10.61
C ASP A 413 -10.88 1.62 10.49
N MET A 414 -10.32 2.71 11.02
CA MET A 414 -10.93 4.04 11.04
C MET A 414 -12.40 4.02 11.50
N VAL A 415 -12.62 3.64 12.77
CA VAL A 415 -13.94 3.45 13.38
C VAL A 415 -14.34 4.52 14.40
N GLY A 416 -13.55 5.60 14.50
CA GLY A 416 -13.70 6.67 15.49
C GLY A 416 -14.20 8.00 14.93
N ARG A 417 -14.36 8.17 13.62
CA ARG A 417 -14.76 9.44 12.96
C ARG A 417 -16.15 9.38 12.32
N MET A 418 -17.08 8.68 12.99
CA MET A 418 -18.48 8.54 12.58
C MET A 418 -19.12 9.88 12.19
N GLN A 419 -19.78 9.89 11.03
CA GLN A 419 -20.60 10.99 10.53
C GLN A 419 -22.01 10.50 10.24
N ASP A 420 -23.01 11.34 10.53
CA ASP A 420 -24.41 11.10 10.21
C ASP A 420 -24.95 9.73 10.68
N ASN A 421 -24.47 9.22 11.83
CA ASN A 421 -24.83 7.92 12.39
C ASN A 421 -24.60 6.72 11.43
N ARG A 422 -23.77 6.90 10.40
CA ARG A 422 -23.61 5.96 9.30
C ARG A 422 -22.38 5.08 9.48
N LEU A 423 -22.61 3.83 9.90
CA LEU A 423 -21.56 2.81 10.00
C LEU A 423 -21.44 2.03 8.68
N ILE A 424 -20.25 2.02 8.07
CA ILE A 424 -19.97 1.23 6.87
C ILE A 424 -19.50 -0.15 7.30
N VAL A 425 -20.10 -1.21 6.73
CA VAL A 425 -19.68 -2.59 6.94
C VAL A 425 -19.39 -3.23 5.59
N GLN A 426 -18.11 -3.51 5.33
CA GLN A 426 -17.62 -4.03 4.06
C GLN A 426 -17.33 -5.53 4.13
N ALA A 427 -16.99 -6.13 2.97
CA ALA A 427 -16.73 -7.56 2.81
C ALA A 427 -17.91 -8.49 3.16
N THR A 428 -19.12 -7.95 3.30
CA THR A 428 -20.31 -8.73 3.68
C THR A 428 -20.75 -9.75 2.62
N GLY A 429 -20.19 -9.70 1.41
CA GLY A 429 -20.41 -10.72 0.39
C GLY A 429 -19.70 -12.05 0.70
N THR A 430 -18.73 -12.06 1.60
CA THR A 430 -17.94 -13.28 1.94
C THR A 430 -18.74 -14.36 2.66
N SER A 431 -19.96 -14.06 3.11
CA SER A 431 -20.88 -15.05 3.65
C SER A 431 -22.33 -14.57 3.59
N PRO A 432 -23.30 -15.42 3.20
CA PRO A 432 -24.71 -15.03 3.16
C PRO A 432 -25.30 -14.72 4.55
N ILE A 433 -24.64 -15.11 5.64
CA ILE A 433 -25.17 -14.94 6.98
C ILE A 433 -25.01 -13.52 7.54
N TRP A 434 -24.13 -12.70 6.93
CA TRP A 434 -23.71 -11.43 7.51
C TRP A 434 -24.87 -10.45 7.69
N ALA A 435 -25.75 -10.32 6.69
CA ALA A 435 -26.89 -9.41 6.74
C ALA A 435 -27.74 -9.63 8.00
N ARG A 436 -28.18 -10.88 8.23
CA ARG A 436 -29.02 -11.23 9.39
C ARG A 436 -28.31 -11.00 10.72
N LEU A 437 -27.00 -11.30 10.81
CA LEU A 437 -26.25 -11.13 12.05
C LEU A 437 -26.01 -9.65 12.36
N LEU A 438 -25.69 -8.84 11.34
CA LEU A 438 -25.50 -7.40 11.47
C LEU A 438 -26.79 -6.70 11.88
N GLU A 439 -27.91 -7.01 11.22
CA GLU A 439 -29.24 -6.46 11.58
C GLU A 439 -29.55 -6.71 13.06
N ARG A 440 -29.34 -7.95 13.53
CA ARG A 440 -29.56 -8.34 14.94
C ARG A 440 -28.65 -7.60 15.90
N ALA A 441 -27.35 -7.53 15.60
CA ALA A 441 -26.38 -6.83 16.43
C ALA A 441 -26.69 -5.33 16.50
N ASN A 442 -27.23 -4.77 15.41
CA ASN A 442 -27.51 -3.34 15.30
C ASN A 442 -28.82 -2.90 15.98
N VAL A 443 -29.71 -3.81 16.39
CA VAL A 443 -30.97 -3.45 17.08
C VAL A 443 -30.73 -2.55 18.29
N ALA A 444 -29.69 -2.86 19.09
CA ALA A 444 -29.34 -2.06 20.26
C ALA A 444 -28.44 -0.86 19.93
N ALA A 445 -27.59 -0.99 18.91
CA ALA A 445 -26.61 0.04 18.55
C ALA A 445 -27.22 1.19 17.75
N GLY A 446 -28.23 0.92 16.91
CA GLY A 446 -29.02 1.94 16.21
C GLY A 446 -28.29 2.70 15.11
N PHE A 447 -27.31 2.10 14.43
CA PHE A 447 -26.63 2.74 13.31
C PHE A 447 -27.42 2.63 12.01
N ASP A 448 -27.21 3.61 11.13
CA ASP A 448 -27.61 3.54 9.72
C ASP A 448 -26.56 2.72 8.96
N LEU A 449 -26.73 1.40 8.94
CA LEU A 449 -25.74 0.49 8.35
C LEU A 449 -25.65 0.66 6.82
N ALA A 450 -24.48 1.05 6.35
CA ALA A 450 -24.11 1.02 4.94
C ALA A 450 -23.36 -0.28 4.62
N VAL A 451 -24.11 -1.34 4.34
CA VAL A 451 -23.57 -2.67 4.04
C VAL A 451 -23.03 -2.73 2.60
N GLN A 452 -21.78 -3.15 2.44
CA GLN A 452 -21.10 -3.29 1.16
C GLN A 452 -20.62 -4.74 0.97
N PRO A 453 -20.99 -5.42 -0.13
CA PRO A 453 -20.62 -6.82 -0.35
C PRO A 453 -19.15 -6.98 -0.77
N ASP A 454 -18.54 -5.94 -1.33
CA ASP A 454 -17.18 -5.98 -1.89
C ASP A 454 -16.12 -6.35 -0.84
N PRO A 455 -15.42 -7.49 -0.99
CA PRO A 455 -14.39 -7.93 -0.06
C PRO A 455 -12.98 -7.41 -0.38
N TYR A 456 -12.79 -6.70 -1.49
CA TYR A 456 -11.47 -6.27 -1.96
C TYR A 456 -11.10 -4.88 -1.42
N GLN A 457 -11.11 -4.72 -0.10
CA GLN A 457 -10.75 -3.47 0.59
C GLN A 457 -9.23 -3.42 0.86
N PRO A 458 -8.57 -2.26 0.74
CA PRO A 458 -7.14 -2.11 0.98
C PRO A 458 -6.84 -2.02 2.49
N SER A 459 -7.19 -3.07 3.24
CA SER A 459 -6.98 -3.22 4.69
C SER A 459 -6.77 -4.69 5.02
N ASP A 460 -6.39 -5.03 6.25
CA ASP A 460 -6.04 -6.40 6.66
C ASP A 460 -7.12 -7.45 6.38
N VAL A 461 -8.39 -7.04 6.22
CA VAL A 461 -9.49 -7.91 5.76
C VAL A 461 -9.18 -8.60 4.43
N ALA A 462 -8.40 -7.97 3.55
CA ALA A 462 -8.01 -8.55 2.27
C ALA A 462 -7.21 -9.84 2.43
N SER A 463 -6.27 -9.88 3.38
CA SER A 463 -5.43 -11.05 3.66
C SER A 463 -6.27 -12.28 4.01
N PHE A 464 -7.32 -12.08 4.81
CA PHE A 464 -8.24 -13.14 5.23
C PHE A 464 -9.23 -13.55 4.13
N ASN A 465 -9.76 -12.59 3.37
CA ASN A 465 -10.64 -12.86 2.24
C ASN A 465 -9.92 -13.70 1.16
N GLN A 466 -8.67 -13.36 0.86
CA GLN A 466 -7.81 -14.11 -0.07
C GLN A 466 -7.48 -15.52 0.45
N ALA A 467 -7.40 -15.67 1.77
CA ALA A 467 -7.21 -16.96 2.43
C ALA A 467 -8.50 -17.80 2.53
N GLY A 468 -9.64 -17.32 2.03
CA GLY A 468 -10.91 -18.05 2.05
C GLY A 468 -11.63 -18.02 3.39
N VAL A 469 -11.36 -17.01 4.23
CA VAL A 469 -11.99 -16.84 5.54
C VAL A 469 -13.19 -15.88 5.42
N PRO A 470 -14.39 -16.26 5.91
CA PRO A 470 -15.53 -15.34 5.97
C PRO A 470 -15.18 -14.11 6.81
N SER A 471 -15.30 -12.92 6.25
CA SER A 471 -14.85 -11.71 6.94
C SER A 471 -15.78 -10.51 6.77
N VAL A 472 -15.75 -9.61 7.74
CA VAL A 472 -16.34 -8.27 7.64
C VAL A 472 -15.35 -7.23 8.14
N MET A 473 -15.48 -6.01 7.64
CA MET A 473 -14.69 -4.85 8.07
C MET A 473 -15.64 -3.72 8.49
N PHE A 474 -15.38 -3.11 9.64
CA PHE A 474 -16.05 -1.90 10.10
C PHE A 474 -15.21 -0.68 9.74
N PHE A 475 -15.88 0.36 9.24
CA PHE A 475 -15.28 1.60 8.78
C PHE A 475 -16.25 2.77 8.95
N THR A 476 -15.76 3.98 9.23
CA THR A 476 -16.61 5.17 9.39
C THR A 476 -16.49 6.20 8.27
N GLY A 477 -15.66 5.92 7.26
CA GLY A 477 -15.45 6.83 6.13
C GLY A 477 -14.14 7.61 6.25
N SER A 478 -13.65 8.11 5.12
CA SER A 478 -12.48 8.99 5.10
C SER A 478 -12.83 10.39 5.64
N HIS A 479 -11.83 11.10 6.15
CA HIS A 479 -11.96 12.46 6.65
C HIS A 479 -10.73 13.31 6.28
N PRO A 480 -10.80 14.66 6.37
CA PRO A 480 -9.72 15.55 5.91
C PRO A 480 -8.37 15.40 6.62
N ASP A 481 -8.35 14.76 7.79
CA ASP A 481 -7.16 14.54 8.62
C ASP A 481 -6.45 13.21 8.33
N TYR A 482 -7.03 12.35 7.47
CA TYR A 482 -6.46 11.06 7.11
C TYR A 482 -4.99 11.20 6.63
N HIS A 483 -4.10 10.35 7.15
CA HIS A 483 -2.66 10.35 6.86
C HIS A 483 -1.96 11.70 7.10
N LYS A 484 -2.40 12.47 8.10
CA LYS A 484 -1.78 13.75 8.48
C LYS A 484 -1.43 13.80 9.96
N PRO A 485 -0.50 14.68 10.37
CA PRO A 485 -0.26 14.96 11.78
C PRO A 485 -1.50 15.39 12.57
N SER A 486 -2.49 15.92 11.86
CA SER A 486 -3.76 16.38 12.42
C SER A 486 -4.75 15.27 12.77
N ASP A 487 -4.48 13.99 12.52
CA ASP A 487 -5.33 12.88 12.98
C ASP A 487 -5.15 12.61 14.48
N THR A 488 -5.75 13.45 15.32
CA THR A 488 -5.50 13.52 16.77
C THR A 488 -6.69 13.04 17.61
N ALA A 489 -6.39 12.57 18.83
CA ALA A 489 -7.36 11.92 19.73
C ALA A 489 -8.55 12.80 20.12
N ASP A 490 -8.42 14.13 20.10
CA ASP A 490 -9.50 15.07 20.40
C ASP A 490 -10.60 15.08 19.31
N LYS A 491 -10.31 14.57 18.11
CA LYS A 491 -11.24 14.52 16.98
C LYS A 491 -12.10 13.26 16.94
N ILE A 492 -11.84 12.30 17.82
CA ILE A 492 -12.58 11.03 17.88
C ILE A 492 -13.93 11.22 18.54
N ASN A 493 -14.97 10.66 17.91
CA ASN A 493 -16.30 10.54 18.47
C ASN A 493 -16.36 9.27 19.34
N TYR A 494 -15.99 9.42 20.61
CA TYR A 494 -15.90 8.30 21.56
C TYR A 494 -17.23 7.60 21.83
N ASP A 495 -18.35 8.34 21.84
CA ASP A 495 -19.66 7.75 22.08
C ASP A 495 -20.03 6.79 20.93
N ASP A 496 -19.76 7.18 19.69
CA ASP A 496 -20.00 6.32 18.53
C ASP A 496 -18.97 5.19 18.42
N LEU A 497 -17.69 5.43 18.76
CA LEU A 497 -16.67 4.39 18.81
C LEU A 497 -17.05 3.28 19.83
N ASP A 498 -17.56 3.67 21.00
CA ASP A 498 -18.04 2.73 22.02
C ASP A 498 -19.31 1.97 21.56
N ARG A 499 -20.19 2.63 20.81
CA ARG A 499 -21.34 1.98 20.15
C ARG A 499 -20.89 0.97 19.08
N VAL A 500 -19.87 1.29 18.27
CA VAL A 500 -19.28 0.36 17.29
C VAL A 500 -18.71 -0.87 18.00
N ALA A 501 -17.93 -0.68 19.06
CA ALA A 501 -17.40 -1.79 19.87
C ALA A 501 -18.52 -2.65 20.48
N SER A 502 -19.61 -2.04 20.93
CA SER A 502 -20.76 -2.74 21.49
C SER A 502 -21.49 -3.60 20.45
N LEU A 503 -21.74 -3.05 19.25
CA LEU A 503 -22.30 -3.80 18.12
C LEU A 503 -21.40 -4.99 17.76
N ALA A 504 -20.10 -4.74 17.63
CA ALA A 504 -19.11 -5.74 17.32
C ALA A 504 -19.04 -6.86 18.35
N ALA A 505 -19.05 -6.54 19.65
CA ALA A 505 -19.08 -7.54 20.71
C ALA A 505 -20.31 -8.46 20.62
N SER A 506 -21.48 -7.89 20.30
CA SER A 506 -22.71 -8.65 20.04
C SER A 506 -22.60 -9.57 18.82
N LEU A 507 -22.02 -9.05 17.72
CA LEU A 507 -21.77 -9.83 16.51
C LEU A 507 -20.79 -10.98 16.75
N VAL A 508 -19.64 -10.72 17.36
CA VAL A 508 -18.62 -11.73 17.69
C VAL A 508 -19.19 -12.77 18.64
N GLY A 509 -19.93 -12.36 19.66
CA GLY A 509 -20.62 -13.26 20.58
C GLY A 509 -21.62 -14.18 19.85
N SER A 510 -22.32 -13.66 18.83
CA SER A 510 -23.21 -14.45 17.99
C SER A 510 -22.44 -15.47 17.15
N VAL A 511 -21.39 -15.05 16.43
CA VAL A 511 -20.56 -15.93 15.60
C VAL A 511 -19.87 -17.02 16.44
N ALA A 512 -19.39 -16.67 17.63
CA ALA A 512 -18.75 -17.60 18.55
C ALA A 512 -19.69 -18.71 19.07
N ASN A 513 -21.00 -18.55 18.89
CA ASN A 513 -22.02 -19.48 19.36
C ASN A 513 -22.88 -20.10 18.26
N LEU A 514 -22.61 -19.81 16.98
CA LEU A 514 -23.26 -20.51 15.87
C LEU A 514 -22.96 -22.01 15.94
N ALA A 515 -23.97 -22.85 15.67
CA ALA A 515 -23.78 -24.30 15.59
C ALA A 515 -22.78 -24.67 14.49
N GLU A 516 -22.94 -24.07 13.31
CA GLU A 516 -22.04 -24.22 12.17
C GLU A 516 -21.25 -22.94 11.96
N ALA A 517 -20.03 -23.06 11.44
CA ALA A 517 -19.24 -21.89 11.10
C ALA A 517 -19.84 -21.19 9.86
N PRO A 518 -19.64 -19.86 9.74
CA PRO A 518 -20.04 -19.14 8.53
C PRO A 518 -19.47 -19.81 7.27
N PRO A 519 -20.29 -20.11 6.25
CA PRO A 519 -19.77 -20.58 4.97
C PRO A 519 -19.05 -19.43 4.26
N PHE A 520 -17.93 -19.72 3.61
CA PHE A 520 -17.24 -18.73 2.78
C PHE A 520 -17.84 -18.70 1.39
N THR A 521 -18.20 -17.51 0.93
CA THR A 521 -18.59 -17.23 -0.43
C THR A 521 -17.47 -16.48 -1.11
N LYS A 522 -16.90 -17.07 -2.17
CA LYS A 522 -16.02 -16.34 -3.06
C LYS A 522 -16.88 -15.33 -3.83
N VAL A 523 -16.61 -14.05 -3.63
CA VAL A 523 -17.40 -12.98 -4.26
C VAL A 523 -16.82 -12.67 -5.63
N ASP A 524 -17.65 -12.88 -6.65
CA ASP A 524 -17.43 -12.34 -7.99
C ASP A 524 -17.53 -10.82 -7.91
N GLN A 525 -16.61 -10.06 -8.52
CA GLN A 525 -16.76 -8.61 -8.57
C GLN A 525 -18.05 -8.27 -9.34
N PRO A 526 -19.06 -7.62 -8.73
CA PRO A 526 -20.20 -7.15 -9.50
C PRO A 526 -19.72 -6.11 -10.51
N VAL A 527 -20.16 -6.28 -11.76
CA VAL A 527 -20.03 -5.30 -12.83
C VAL A 527 -20.96 -4.13 -12.48
N SER A 528 -20.55 -3.23 -11.58
CA SER A 528 -21.42 -2.13 -11.16
C SER A 528 -21.49 -1.06 -12.25
N ARG A 529 -22.68 -0.53 -12.50
CA ARG A 529 -22.93 0.54 -13.48
C ARG A 529 -22.99 1.86 -12.70
N GLY A 530 -21.93 2.68 -12.72
CA GLY A 530 -22.00 4.00 -12.06
C GLY A 530 -20.79 4.93 -12.22
N SER A 531 -20.87 5.81 -13.23
CA SER A 531 -20.24 7.15 -13.38
C SER A 531 -18.72 7.35 -13.46
N MET A 532 -18.23 7.37 -14.71
CA MET A 532 -17.33 8.35 -15.36
C MET A 532 -15.98 8.72 -14.71
N ALA A 533 -14.92 7.99 -15.07
CA ALA A 533 -13.80 8.49 -15.90
C ALA A 533 -12.86 7.32 -16.28
N GLY A 534 -12.98 6.81 -17.50
CA GLY A 534 -12.13 5.76 -18.08
C GLY A 534 -12.50 4.34 -17.64
N VAL A 535 -12.85 3.47 -18.60
CA VAL A 535 -13.00 2.03 -18.36
C VAL A 535 -11.64 1.48 -17.94
N ARG A 536 -11.44 1.15 -16.66
CA ARG A 536 -10.23 0.47 -16.21
C ARG A 536 -10.32 -1.00 -16.64
N VAL A 537 -9.33 -1.49 -17.37
CA VAL A 537 -9.25 -2.91 -17.71
C VAL A 537 -9.05 -3.72 -16.42
N THR A 538 -9.71 -4.87 -16.30
CA THR A 538 -9.47 -5.83 -15.21
C THR A 538 -9.11 -7.19 -15.79
N THR A 539 -8.10 -7.82 -15.19
CA THR A 539 -7.70 -9.20 -15.49
C THR A 539 -8.24 -10.18 -14.45
N GLY A 540 -8.84 -9.71 -13.34
CA GLY A 540 -9.32 -10.58 -12.27
C GLY A 540 -8.23 -11.28 -11.45
N THR A 541 -6.96 -10.88 -11.59
CA THR A 541 -5.86 -11.36 -10.75
C THR A 541 -5.84 -10.66 -9.40
N ILE A 542 -5.47 -11.37 -8.35
CA ILE A 542 -5.21 -10.79 -7.02
C ILE A 542 -3.72 -10.97 -6.71
N PRO A 543 -2.92 -9.89 -6.76
CA PRO A 543 -1.49 -9.95 -6.48
C PRO A 543 -1.15 -10.22 -5.02
N ASP A 544 -0.06 -10.95 -4.81
CA ASP A 544 0.66 -11.02 -3.55
C ASP A 544 1.74 -9.92 -3.53
N TYR A 545 1.65 -9.00 -2.57
CA TYR A 545 2.59 -7.89 -2.40
C TYR A 545 3.71 -8.20 -1.38
N ALA A 546 3.55 -9.27 -0.59
CA ALA A 546 4.40 -9.58 0.54
C ALA A 546 5.57 -10.51 0.17
N THR A 547 5.44 -11.24 -0.94
CA THR A 547 6.45 -12.20 -1.38
C THR A 547 7.35 -11.61 -2.46
N GLU A 548 8.67 -11.67 -2.22
CA GLU A 548 9.66 -11.31 -3.24
C GLU A 548 9.77 -12.44 -4.27
N VAL A 549 9.32 -12.18 -5.51
CA VAL A 549 9.46 -13.11 -6.63
C VAL A 549 9.74 -12.35 -7.92
N LYS A 550 10.47 -12.97 -8.85
CA LYS A 550 10.58 -12.47 -10.23
C LYS A 550 9.30 -12.76 -10.99
N GLY A 551 8.45 -11.75 -11.14
CA GLY A 551 7.12 -11.85 -11.72
C GLY A 551 6.05 -11.28 -10.80
N LEU A 552 4.80 -11.69 -11.04
CA LEU A 552 3.65 -11.37 -10.19
C LEU A 552 3.11 -12.67 -9.58
N LEU A 553 3.38 -12.91 -8.30
CA LEU A 553 2.73 -14.00 -7.56
C LEU A 553 1.25 -13.66 -7.36
N LEU A 554 0.39 -14.63 -7.63
CA LEU A 554 -1.03 -14.53 -7.36
C LEU A 554 -1.35 -15.11 -5.98
N SER A 555 -1.80 -14.25 -5.06
CA SER A 555 -2.41 -14.71 -3.81
C SER A 555 -3.81 -15.30 -4.04
N GLY A 556 -4.43 -14.96 -5.19
CA GLY A 556 -5.68 -15.54 -5.66
C GLY A 556 -6.13 -14.97 -7.00
N VAL A 557 -7.36 -15.32 -7.37
CA VAL A 557 -8.07 -14.79 -8.53
C VAL A 557 -9.52 -14.50 -8.13
N ILE A 558 -10.10 -13.45 -8.70
CA ILE A 558 -11.51 -13.08 -8.51
C ILE A 558 -12.39 -14.19 -9.10
N GLY A 559 -13.43 -14.59 -8.35
CA GLY A 559 -14.39 -15.60 -8.81
C GLY A 559 -15.12 -15.13 -10.07
N GLY A 560 -15.30 -16.03 -11.02
CA GLY A 560 -15.92 -15.75 -12.33
C GLY A 560 -15.13 -14.76 -13.20
N GLY A 561 -13.98 -14.26 -12.75
CA GLY A 561 -13.20 -13.22 -13.42
C GLY A 561 -12.31 -13.75 -14.54
N PRO A 562 -11.72 -12.86 -15.37
CA PRO A 562 -10.91 -13.27 -16.53
C PRO A 562 -9.74 -14.21 -16.21
N ALA A 563 -9.04 -13.99 -15.10
CA ALA A 563 -7.93 -14.85 -14.67
C ALA A 563 -8.39 -16.28 -14.33
N GLU A 564 -9.51 -16.42 -13.60
CA GLU A 564 -10.06 -17.73 -13.28
C GLU A 564 -10.56 -18.45 -14.53
N GLN A 565 -11.24 -17.72 -15.44
CA GLN A 565 -11.66 -18.26 -16.74
C GLN A 565 -10.48 -18.71 -17.61
N ALA A 566 -9.33 -18.03 -17.49
CA ALA A 566 -8.07 -18.40 -18.13
C ALA A 566 -7.33 -19.55 -17.41
N GLY A 567 -7.88 -20.09 -16.33
CA GLY A 567 -7.29 -21.20 -15.56
C GLY A 567 -6.14 -20.81 -14.63
N LEU A 568 -5.94 -19.52 -14.37
CA LEU A 568 -5.01 -19.02 -13.36
C LEU A 568 -5.57 -19.26 -11.95
N MET A 569 -4.70 -19.46 -10.98
CA MET A 569 -5.06 -19.74 -9.59
C MET A 569 -4.03 -19.19 -8.60
N LYS A 570 -4.36 -19.24 -7.30
CA LYS A 570 -3.41 -18.95 -6.22
C LYS A 570 -2.12 -19.76 -6.40
N GLY A 571 -0.97 -19.11 -6.22
CA GLY A 571 0.35 -19.70 -6.34
C GLY A 571 0.96 -19.66 -7.75
N ASP A 572 0.21 -19.22 -8.76
CA ASP A 572 0.79 -18.93 -10.07
C ASP A 572 1.65 -17.66 -10.01
N VAL A 573 2.77 -17.65 -10.74
CA VAL A 573 3.59 -16.44 -10.92
C VAL A 573 3.52 -16.01 -12.38
N ILE A 574 2.87 -14.90 -12.68
CA ILE A 574 2.83 -14.33 -14.04
C ILE A 574 4.20 -13.72 -14.35
N VAL A 575 4.81 -14.16 -15.44
CA VAL A 575 6.14 -13.72 -15.90
C VAL A 575 6.09 -12.97 -17.23
N GLU A 576 4.95 -13.04 -17.93
CA GLU A 576 4.70 -12.29 -19.16
C GLU A 576 3.20 -12.05 -19.36
N ILE A 577 2.81 -10.86 -19.82
CA ILE A 577 1.44 -10.57 -20.27
C ILE A 577 1.48 -9.58 -21.43
N ALA A 578 0.71 -9.85 -22.49
CA ALA A 578 0.66 -9.00 -23.68
C ALA A 578 2.05 -8.70 -24.28
N GLY A 579 2.95 -9.69 -24.28
CA GLY A 579 4.33 -9.56 -24.75
C GLY A 579 5.26 -8.73 -23.85
N GLN A 580 4.76 -8.22 -22.72
CA GLN A 580 5.58 -7.55 -21.72
C GLN A 580 6.12 -8.56 -20.72
N THR A 581 7.45 -8.59 -20.57
CA THR A 581 8.08 -9.30 -19.44
C THR A 581 7.64 -8.68 -18.12
N ILE A 582 7.27 -9.50 -17.13
CA ILE A 582 6.91 -9.07 -15.79
C ILE A 582 8.01 -9.50 -14.83
N ALA A 583 8.78 -8.54 -14.31
CA ALA A 583 9.80 -8.80 -13.29
C ALA A 583 9.29 -8.50 -11.87
N ASN A 584 8.27 -7.64 -11.75
CA ASN A 584 7.67 -7.23 -10.49
C ASN A 584 6.20 -6.79 -10.71
N ILE A 585 5.55 -6.39 -9.63
CA ILE A 585 4.13 -6.01 -9.61
C ILE A 585 3.79 -4.71 -10.37
N TYR A 586 4.73 -3.76 -10.44
CA TYR A 586 4.51 -2.52 -11.17
C TYR A 586 4.53 -2.76 -12.67
N ASP A 587 5.44 -3.61 -13.15
CA ASP A 587 5.46 -4.03 -14.56
C ASP A 587 4.09 -4.56 -15.00
N TYR A 588 3.45 -5.35 -14.13
CA TYR A 588 2.10 -5.83 -14.38
C TYR A 588 1.08 -4.69 -14.45
N THR A 589 1.11 -3.77 -13.49
CA THR A 589 0.21 -2.61 -13.46
C THR A 589 0.35 -1.76 -14.72
N TYR A 590 1.57 -1.54 -15.20
CA TYR A 590 1.82 -0.84 -16.46
C TYR A 590 1.36 -1.64 -17.67
N ALA A 591 1.57 -2.97 -17.67
CA ALA A 591 1.10 -3.82 -18.74
C ALA A 591 -0.44 -3.84 -18.84
N LEU A 592 -1.17 -3.63 -17.74
CA LEU A 592 -2.64 -3.48 -17.77
C LEU A 592 -3.10 -2.30 -18.64
N GLU A 593 -2.30 -1.24 -18.78
CA GLU A 593 -2.65 -0.09 -19.62
C GLU A 593 -2.54 -0.38 -21.13
N LEU A 594 -1.80 -1.43 -21.49
CA LEU A 594 -1.70 -1.91 -22.88
C LEU A 594 -2.90 -2.78 -23.28
N LEU A 595 -3.64 -3.28 -22.31
CA LEU A 595 -4.74 -4.19 -22.55
C LEU A 595 -5.96 -3.45 -23.09
N ARG A 596 -6.77 -4.16 -23.88
CA ARG A 596 -8.09 -3.70 -24.31
C ARG A 596 -9.15 -4.67 -23.81
N VAL A 597 -10.27 -4.12 -23.37
CA VAL A 597 -11.43 -4.92 -22.92
C VAL A 597 -11.89 -5.84 -24.04
N ASN A 598 -12.17 -7.09 -23.71
CA ASN A 598 -12.62 -8.14 -24.62
C ASN A 598 -11.62 -8.52 -25.73
N GLN A 599 -10.36 -8.09 -25.63
CA GLN A 599 -9.30 -8.52 -26.53
C GLN A 599 -8.41 -9.56 -25.84
N PRO A 600 -8.41 -10.83 -26.29
CA PRO A 600 -7.56 -11.87 -25.71
C PRO A 600 -6.08 -11.47 -25.76
N VAL A 601 -5.37 -11.76 -24.68
CA VAL A 601 -3.93 -11.62 -24.58
C VAL A 601 -3.29 -12.90 -24.05
N THR A 602 -2.11 -13.21 -24.58
CA THR A 602 -1.28 -14.28 -24.04
C THR A 602 -0.76 -13.89 -22.66
N VAL A 603 -0.89 -14.81 -21.71
CA VAL A 603 -0.30 -14.74 -20.37
C VAL A 603 0.62 -15.94 -20.20
N VAL A 604 1.88 -15.68 -19.87
CA VAL A 604 2.84 -16.72 -19.52
C VAL A 604 3.09 -16.68 -18.03
N TYR A 605 2.97 -17.83 -17.38
CA TYR A 605 3.06 -17.97 -15.93
C TYR A 605 3.85 -19.23 -15.53
N THR A 606 4.32 -19.29 -14.29
CA THR A 606 4.92 -20.50 -13.73
C THR A 606 4.03 -21.09 -12.64
N ARG A 607 3.82 -22.41 -12.67
CA ARG A 607 3.12 -23.19 -11.63
C ARG A 607 3.97 -24.37 -11.23
N GLY A 608 4.35 -24.47 -9.95
CA GLY A 608 5.25 -25.51 -9.47
C GLY A 608 6.61 -25.53 -10.20
N GLY A 609 7.12 -24.34 -10.56
CA GLY A 609 8.36 -24.17 -11.32
C GLY A 609 8.27 -24.43 -12.83
N GLN A 610 7.14 -24.91 -13.35
CA GLN A 610 6.95 -25.16 -14.78
C GLN A 610 6.35 -23.94 -15.48
N ARG A 611 6.97 -23.49 -16.57
CA ARG A 611 6.44 -22.42 -17.44
C ARG A 611 5.22 -22.94 -18.22
N ARG A 612 4.15 -22.16 -18.23
CA ARG A 612 2.84 -22.44 -18.84
C ARG A 612 2.32 -21.20 -19.54
N GLU A 613 1.44 -21.39 -20.50
CA GLU A 613 0.82 -20.32 -21.27
C GLU A 613 -0.71 -20.48 -21.24
N THR A 614 -1.43 -19.36 -21.20
CA THR A 614 -2.89 -19.32 -21.33
C THR A 614 -3.34 -18.07 -22.08
N GLN A 615 -4.59 -18.06 -22.55
CA GLN A 615 -5.26 -16.90 -23.12
C GLN A 615 -6.18 -16.28 -22.08
N LEU A 616 -5.92 -15.01 -21.73
CA LEU A 616 -6.75 -14.22 -20.82
C LEU A 616 -7.48 -13.15 -21.62
N THR A 617 -8.80 -13.07 -21.48
CA THR A 617 -9.61 -12.02 -22.12
C THR A 617 -9.98 -10.95 -21.09
N PRO A 618 -9.30 -9.79 -21.06
CA PRO A 618 -9.51 -8.79 -20.01
C PRO A 618 -10.95 -8.26 -20.04
N GLY A 619 -11.53 -8.10 -18.84
CA GLY A 619 -12.84 -7.51 -18.65
C GLY A 619 -12.77 -5.99 -18.48
N ALA A 620 -13.93 -5.35 -18.47
CA ALA A 620 -14.07 -3.98 -17.99
C ALA A 620 -14.31 -4.00 -16.48
N ARG A 621 -13.48 -3.28 -15.71
CA ARG A 621 -13.83 -2.83 -14.36
C ARG A 621 -14.85 -1.71 -14.59
N ARG A 622 -16.13 -2.03 -14.38
CA ARG A 622 -17.23 -1.07 -14.56
C ARG A 622 -17.57 -0.39 -13.25
#